data_AF-A0ABD2B7S7-F1
#
_entry.id   AF-A0ABD2B7S7-F1
#
_cell.length_a   1.000
_cell.length_b   1.000
_cell.length_c   1.000
_cell.angle_alpha   90.00
_cell.angle_beta   90.00
_cell.angle_gamma   90.00
#
_symmetry.space_group_name_H-M   'P 1'
#
loop_
_entity.id
_entity.type
_entity.pdbx_description
1 polymer ?
#
loop_
_entity_poly.entity_id
_entity_poly.type
_entity_poly.pdbx_seq_one_letter_code
_entity_poly.pdbx_strand_id
1 'polypeptide(L)'
;MPPELLSKKVSTYNGCHILTYLSTFKTREPNGLILYNAGRERDFIAIELVNEHIHYVFDLGDGPVRIKDNSKSRLNDGKWHAVSIARPAPKRHTLAVDDHVTAVNSQGSNENLDLDGILYIGGVEKSQYSQLPKQILSRHGFEGCLASLDLSGESTDLLSDAVVPSSLVEPGCDVYANLHAGKKCTHDVCANHGTCLQQWNSYTCDCDMTSFSGPTCSEEAVAYEFGAGRGIITYTFPSDRRPEMKRDTVALGFVTGMNDAVLLRIESASSNDYLEIEIVEGNIFAVYNMGTNDHPVGEVGVKVNDNQYHVVRFTRSGANSTLQVDDYNLQSNHPSGKCIPTNERCKTQVEDIPRRKYFRVL
;
A
#
# COMPACT_ATOMS: atom_id res chain seq x y z
N MET A 1 2.53 -29.96 5.18
CA MET A 1 1.11 -29.85 5.57
C MET A 1 0.66 -28.44 5.23
N PRO A 2 -0.43 -28.24 4.49
CA PRO A 2 -0.97 -26.90 4.30
C PRO A 2 -1.54 -26.40 5.64
N PRO A 3 -1.42 -25.10 5.96
CA PRO A 3 -1.94 -24.57 7.21
C PRO A 3 -3.47 -24.59 7.19
N GLU A 4 -4.04 -25.32 8.14
CA GLU A 4 -5.48 -25.48 8.34
C GLU A 4 -6.10 -24.13 8.69
N LEU A 5 -7.23 -23.77 8.08
CA LEU A 5 -7.97 -22.53 8.34
C LEU A 5 -9.06 -22.75 9.39
N LEU A 6 -9.45 -21.67 10.07
CA LEU A 6 -10.59 -21.67 10.96
C LEU A 6 -11.90 -21.77 10.19
N SER A 7 -12.65 -22.83 10.44
CA SER A 7 -14.01 -22.96 9.91
C SER A 7 -14.97 -23.48 10.99
N LYS A 8 -16.17 -22.90 11.07
CA LYS A 8 -17.23 -23.32 11.99
C LYS A 8 -18.38 -23.89 11.16
N LYS A 9 -18.87 -25.07 11.52
CA LYS A 9 -20.16 -25.55 11.02
C LYS A 9 -21.20 -24.70 11.72
N VAL A 10 -21.70 -23.70 11.02
CA VAL A 10 -22.86 -22.96 11.47
C VAL A 10 -24.02 -23.94 11.53
N SER A 11 -24.65 -24.03 12.71
CA SER A 11 -25.96 -24.66 12.84
C SER A 11 -26.84 -24.07 11.74
N THR A 12 -27.26 -24.91 10.80
CA THR A 12 -28.09 -24.55 9.63
C THR A 12 -29.00 -23.37 9.98
N TYR A 13 -28.79 -22.21 9.35
CA TYR A 13 -29.72 -21.07 9.45
C TYR A 13 -30.97 -21.43 8.64
N ASN A 14 -31.74 -22.38 9.15
CA ASN A 14 -33.04 -22.75 8.63
C ASN A 14 -34.05 -21.79 9.24
N GLY A 15 -34.33 -20.69 8.53
CA GLY A 15 -35.48 -19.84 8.85
C GLY A 15 -35.22 -18.37 8.63
N CYS A 16 -36.17 -17.73 7.95
CA CYS A 16 -36.30 -16.29 7.79
C CYS A 16 -36.23 -15.56 9.14
N HIS A 17 -35.03 -15.21 9.60
CA HIS A 17 -34.83 -14.31 10.73
C HIS A 17 -33.56 -13.49 10.52
N ILE A 18 -33.66 -12.22 10.90
CA ILE A 18 -32.66 -11.15 10.85
C ILE A 18 -31.25 -11.70 11.10
N LEU A 19 -30.39 -11.64 10.08
CA LEU A 19 -28.97 -11.94 10.23
C LEU A 19 -28.26 -10.69 10.72
N THR A 20 -27.48 -10.84 11.79
CA THR A 20 -26.61 -9.79 12.31
C THR A 20 -25.19 -10.33 12.46
N TYR A 21 -24.22 -9.61 11.92
CA TYR A 21 -22.80 -9.84 12.14
C TYR A 21 -22.24 -8.60 12.82
N LEU A 22 -21.64 -8.76 14.00
CA LEU A 22 -20.88 -7.70 14.65
C LEU A 22 -19.46 -8.21 14.88
N SER A 23 -18.47 -7.38 14.58
CA SER A 23 -17.10 -7.62 14.99
C SER A 23 -16.34 -6.31 15.05
N THR A 24 -15.21 -6.32 15.73
CA THR A 24 -14.16 -5.33 15.52
C THR A 24 -12.96 -6.00 14.85
N PHE A 25 -12.29 -5.28 13.97
CA PHE A 25 -11.10 -5.77 13.31
C PHE A 25 -9.96 -4.75 13.34
N LYS A 26 -8.73 -5.25 13.22
CA LYS A 26 -7.50 -4.44 13.12
C LYS A 26 -6.57 -5.09 12.11
N THR A 27 -6.07 -4.33 11.13
CA THR A 27 -5.15 -4.85 10.11
C THR A 27 -4.27 -3.74 9.52
N ARG A 28 -3.18 -4.14 8.84
CA ARG A 28 -2.38 -3.30 7.93
C ARG A 28 -2.50 -3.74 6.47
N GLU A 29 -3.10 -4.91 6.22
CA GLU A 29 -3.30 -5.41 4.87
C GLU A 29 -4.40 -4.62 4.16
N PRO A 30 -4.22 -4.23 2.89
CA PRO A 30 -5.23 -3.49 2.14
C PRO A 30 -6.35 -4.39 1.61
N ASN A 31 -6.17 -5.71 1.60
CA ASN A 31 -7.13 -6.68 1.06
C ASN A 31 -7.18 -7.94 1.95
N GLY A 32 -8.31 -8.66 1.92
CA GLY A 32 -8.42 -9.96 2.56
C GLY A 32 -9.88 -10.40 2.79
N LEU A 33 -10.13 -11.71 2.64
CA LEU A 33 -11.45 -12.30 2.91
C LEU A 33 -11.64 -12.48 4.43
N ILE A 34 -12.62 -11.79 5.01
CA ILE A 34 -12.90 -11.81 6.46
C ILE A 34 -13.92 -12.90 6.80
N LEU A 35 -15.00 -13.02 6.02
CA LEU A 35 -16.06 -13.98 6.26
C LEU A 35 -16.57 -14.51 4.92
N TYR A 36 -16.85 -15.81 4.86
CA TYR A 36 -17.57 -16.41 3.74
C TYR A 36 -18.49 -17.54 4.22
N ASN A 37 -19.72 -17.56 3.74
CA ASN A 37 -20.60 -18.71 3.89
C ASN A 37 -21.38 -18.94 2.60
N ALA A 38 -21.31 -20.17 2.09
CA ALA A 38 -22.10 -20.61 0.95
C ALA A 38 -23.50 -21.05 1.42
N GLY A 39 -24.48 -20.87 0.55
CA GLY A 39 -25.84 -21.36 0.73
C GLY A 39 -26.28 -22.28 -0.40
N ARG A 40 -27.59 -22.55 -0.42
CA ARG A 40 -28.22 -23.36 -1.46
C ARG A 40 -28.16 -22.65 -2.79
N GLU A 41 -27.92 -23.43 -3.85
CA GLU A 41 -27.86 -22.97 -5.23
C GLU A 41 -26.84 -21.82 -5.45
N ARG A 42 -27.30 -20.57 -5.40
CA ARG A 42 -26.54 -19.35 -5.65
C ARG A 42 -26.38 -18.47 -4.42
N ASP A 43 -27.04 -18.83 -3.31
CA ASP A 43 -27.03 -18.02 -2.11
C ASP A 43 -25.63 -17.99 -1.51
N PHE A 44 -25.18 -16.80 -1.11
CA PHE A 44 -23.95 -16.68 -0.33
C PHE A 44 -23.90 -15.35 0.42
N ILE A 45 -23.02 -15.29 1.41
CA ILE A 45 -22.61 -14.06 2.08
C ILE A 45 -21.08 -14.02 2.18
N ALA A 46 -20.51 -12.85 1.94
CA ALA A 46 -19.10 -12.58 2.11
C ALA A 46 -18.85 -11.18 2.69
N ILE A 47 -17.83 -11.08 3.54
CA ILE A 47 -17.26 -9.82 4.01
C ILE A 47 -15.80 -9.84 3.62
N GLU A 48 -15.35 -8.82 2.90
CA GLU A 48 -13.98 -8.69 2.47
C GLU A 48 -13.47 -7.26 2.62
N LEU A 49 -12.18 -7.14 2.92
CA LEU A 49 -11.46 -5.89 2.79
C LEU A 49 -10.93 -5.82 1.35
N VAL A 50 -11.20 -4.72 0.64
CA VAL A 50 -10.75 -4.50 -0.73
C VAL A 50 -10.31 -3.06 -0.88
N ASN A 51 -9.05 -2.85 -1.25
CA ASN A 51 -8.43 -1.52 -1.33
C ASN A 51 -8.77 -0.68 -0.09
N GLU A 52 -8.49 -1.22 1.09
CA GLU A 52 -8.56 -0.53 2.38
C GLU A 52 -10.00 -0.24 2.88
N HIS A 53 -11.02 -0.81 2.21
CA HIS A 53 -12.44 -0.61 2.52
C HIS A 53 -13.21 -1.93 2.66
N ILE A 54 -14.22 -1.95 3.53
CA ILE A 54 -15.06 -3.12 3.76
C ILE A 54 -16.13 -3.21 2.67
N HIS A 55 -16.18 -4.36 2.04
CA HIS A 55 -17.20 -4.76 1.10
C HIS A 55 -18.03 -5.89 1.72
N TYR A 56 -19.35 -5.68 1.76
CA TYR A 56 -20.33 -6.71 2.03
C TYR A 56 -20.91 -7.18 0.69
N VAL A 57 -20.71 -8.46 0.37
CA VAL A 57 -21.20 -9.09 -0.87
C VAL A 57 -22.16 -10.22 -0.52
N PHE A 58 -23.30 -10.28 -1.19
CA PHE A 58 -24.27 -11.36 -0.98
C PHE A 58 -25.08 -11.63 -2.24
N ASP A 59 -25.66 -12.81 -2.33
CA ASP A 59 -26.67 -13.17 -3.32
C ASP A 59 -27.81 -13.92 -2.62
N LEU A 60 -29.05 -13.56 -2.95
CA LEU A 60 -30.28 -14.20 -2.46
C LEU A 60 -30.91 -15.10 -3.54
N GLY A 61 -30.20 -15.36 -4.63
CA GLY A 61 -30.65 -16.12 -5.81
C GLY A 61 -31.04 -15.25 -7.01
N ASP A 62 -31.30 -13.95 -6.80
CA ASP A 62 -31.64 -12.98 -7.85
C ASP A 62 -30.43 -12.23 -8.43
N GLY A 63 -29.23 -12.58 -7.98
CA GLY A 63 -27.99 -12.02 -8.44
C GLY A 63 -27.25 -11.25 -7.35
N PRO A 64 -25.91 -11.18 -7.44
CA PRO A 64 -25.08 -10.70 -6.36
C PRO A 64 -25.12 -9.17 -6.24
N VAL A 65 -25.22 -8.70 -5.00
CA VAL A 65 -25.17 -7.30 -4.61
C VAL A 65 -23.90 -7.05 -3.82
N ARG A 66 -23.25 -5.91 -4.06
CA ARG A 66 -22.09 -5.44 -3.28
C ARG A 66 -22.42 -4.09 -2.65
N ILE A 67 -22.15 -3.98 -1.36
CA ILE A 67 -22.21 -2.74 -0.60
C ILE A 67 -20.79 -2.43 -0.14
N LYS A 68 -20.25 -1.28 -0.55
CA LYS A 68 -19.00 -0.73 -0.03
C LYS A 68 -19.34 0.22 1.12
N ASP A 69 -18.51 0.25 2.16
CA ASP A 69 -18.62 1.29 3.19
C ASP A 69 -18.45 2.70 2.61
N ASN A 70 -18.93 3.70 3.36
CA ASN A 70 -18.80 5.12 3.05
C ASN A 70 -17.85 5.85 4.01
N SER A 71 -16.96 5.11 4.68
CA SER A 71 -15.93 5.72 5.52
C SER A 71 -14.96 6.52 4.65
N LYS A 72 -14.48 7.65 5.19
CA LYS A 72 -13.43 8.45 4.58
C LYS A 72 -12.03 7.96 4.97
N SER A 73 -11.93 7.21 6.06
CA SER A 73 -10.65 6.66 6.53
C SER A 73 -10.34 5.35 5.81
N ARG A 74 -9.05 5.13 5.56
CA ARG A 74 -8.54 3.81 5.17
C ARG A 74 -8.56 2.91 6.40
N LEU A 75 -9.09 1.70 6.26
CA LEU A 75 -9.35 0.81 7.39
C LEU A 75 -8.19 -0.13 7.72
N ASN A 76 -7.08 -0.03 6.98
CA ASN A 76 -5.83 -0.75 7.22
C ASN A 76 -4.79 0.11 7.97
N ASP A 77 -5.25 1.07 8.78
CA ASP A 77 -4.37 2.01 9.49
C ASP A 77 -3.74 1.41 10.78
N GLY A 78 -3.97 0.12 11.03
CA GLY A 78 -3.49 -0.58 12.22
C GLY A 78 -4.27 -0.27 13.49
N LYS A 79 -5.46 0.36 13.41
CA LYS A 79 -6.36 0.58 14.55
C LYS A 79 -7.58 -0.33 14.49
N TRP A 80 -8.31 -0.36 15.60
CA TRP A 80 -9.56 -1.10 15.70
C TRP A 80 -10.67 -0.33 15.00
N HIS A 81 -11.38 -1.02 14.11
CA HIS A 81 -12.59 -0.55 13.44
C HIS A 81 -13.75 -1.48 13.77
N ALA A 82 -14.94 -0.93 14.00
CA ALA A 82 -16.15 -1.70 14.23
C ALA A 82 -16.89 -1.95 12.92
N VAL A 83 -17.32 -3.19 12.67
CA VAL A 83 -18.13 -3.55 11.51
C VAL A 83 -19.41 -4.22 11.98
N SER A 84 -20.53 -3.70 11.50
CA SER A 84 -21.86 -4.26 11.75
C SER A 84 -22.57 -4.46 10.42
N ILE A 85 -22.98 -5.70 10.14
CA ILE A 85 -23.85 -6.02 9.01
C ILE A 85 -25.16 -6.54 9.57
N ALA A 86 -26.27 -5.98 9.11
CA ALA A 86 -27.58 -6.43 9.51
C ALA A 86 -28.57 -6.45 8.36
N ARG A 87 -29.50 -7.42 8.41
CA ARG A 87 -30.71 -7.46 7.58
C ARG A 87 -31.95 -7.13 8.42
N PRO A 88 -32.22 -5.84 8.70
CA PRO A 88 -33.35 -5.45 9.56
C PRO A 88 -34.73 -5.72 8.95
N ALA A 89 -34.81 -5.96 7.64
CA ALA A 89 -36.02 -6.40 6.94
C ALA A 89 -35.61 -7.32 5.76
N PRO A 90 -36.53 -8.12 5.18
CA PRO A 90 -36.16 -9.19 4.25
C PRO A 90 -35.28 -8.75 3.07
N LYS A 91 -35.59 -7.59 2.48
CA LYS A 91 -34.83 -6.97 1.38
C LYS A 91 -33.90 -5.84 1.82
N ARG A 92 -33.89 -5.46 3.10
CA ARG A 92 -33.11 -4.32 3.59
C ARG A 92 -31.79 -4.82 4.17
N HIS A 93 -30.69 -4.32 3.62
CA HIS A 93 -29.34 -4.66 4.05
C HIS A 93 -28.63 -3.40 4.55
N THR A 94 -27.89 -3.53 5.64
CA THR A 94 -27.12 -2.44 6.25
C THR A 94 -25.69 -2.89 6.48
N LEU A 95 -24.74 -2.01 6.16
CA LEU A 95 -23.32 -2.11 6.49
C LEU A 95 -22.96 -0.84 7.27
N ALA A 96 -22.58 -1.00 8.52
CA ALA A 96 -22.02 0.06 9.34
C ALA A 96 -20.53 -0.21 9.57
N VAL A 97 -19.72 0.81 9.34
CA VAL A 97 -18.29 0.82 9.66
C VAL A 97 -18.03 2.03 10.54
N ASP A 98 -17.60 1.79 11.77
CA ASP A 98 -17.54 2.79 12.84
C ASP A 98 -18.87 3.56 12.94
N ASP A 99 -18.85 4.88 12.76
CA ASP A 99 -20.03 5.75 12.82
C ASP A 99 -20.76 5.91 11.48
N HIS A 100 -20.30 5.24 10.42
CA HIS A 100 -20.83 5.43 9.06
C HIS A 100 -21.71 4.25 8.64
N VAL A 101 -22.96 4.54 8.27
CA VAL A 101 -23.94 3.53 7.86
C VAL A 101 -24.27 3.68 6.38
N THR A 102 -24.18 2.58 5.66
CA THR A 102 -24.65 2.42 4.27
C THR A 102 -25.73 1.37 4.24
N ALA A 103 -26.80 1.59 3.47
CA ALA A 103 -27.91 0.67 3.44
C ALA A 103 -28.57 0.58 2.07
N VAL A 104 -28.81 -0.64 1.61
CA VAL A 104 -29.31 -0.96 0.26
C VAL A 104 -30.54 -1.86 0.34
N ASN A 105 -31.39 -1.81 -0.69
CA ASN A 105 -32.46 -2.78 -0.87
C ASN A 105 -32.08 -3.76 -1.98
N SER A 106 -32.14 -5.06 -1.69
CA SER A 106 -31.98 -6.10 -2.72
C SER A 106 -33.11 -6.00 -3.74
N GLN A 107 -32.78 -6.29 -5.00
CA GLN A 107 -33.72 -6.33 -6.12
C GLN A 107 -34.15 -7.77 -6.37
N GLY A 108 -35.29 -7.97 -7.03
CA GLY A 108 -35.82 -9.30 -7.33
C GLY A 108 -36.93 -9.76 -6.37
N SER A 109 -37.31 -11.03 -6.46
CA SER A 109 -38.40 -11.64 -5.72
C SER A 109 -37.95 -12.41 -4.47
N ASN A 110 -36.69 -12.85 -4.41
CA ASN A 110 -36.16 -13.62 -3.31
C ASN A 110 -35.87 -12.73 -2.10
N GLU A 111 -36.25 -13.24 -0.94
CA GLU A 111 -36.18 -12.52 0.34
C GLU A 111 -35.38 -13.29 1.40
N ASN A 112 -35.14 -14.58 1.18
CA ASN A 112 -34.42 -15.45 2.10
C ASN A 112 -32.95 -15.55 1.68
N LEU A 113 -32.09 -15.81 2.66
CA LEU A 113 -30.70 -16.17 2.43
C LEU A 113 -30.51 -17.54 3.08
N ASP A 114 -30.50 -18.58 2.26
CA ASP A 114 -30.55 -19.96 2.72
C ASP A 114 -29.13 -20.54 2.82
N LEU A 115 -28.44 -20.20 3.91
CA LEU A 115 -27.08 -20.66 4.19
C LEU A 115 -27.08 -22.09 4.76
N ASP A 116 -26.43 -23.01 4.06
CA ASP A 116 -26.27 -24.42 4.46
C ASP A 116 -24.80 -24.91 4.41
N GLY A 117 -23.88 -24.04 4.01
CA GLY A 117 -22.45 -24.28 3.98
C GLY A 117 -21.76 -24.13 5.34
N ILE A 118 -20.45 -24.35 5.30
CA ILE A 118 -19.55 -24.05 6.42
C ILE A 118 -19.27 -22.55 6.45
N LEU A 119 -19.30 -21.95 7.63
CA LEU A 119 -18.88 -20.57 7.83
C LEU A 119 -17.38 -20.51 7.99
N TYR A 120 -16.74 -19.77 7.10
CA TYR A 120 -15.32 -19.51 7.12
C TYR A 120 -15.07 -18.11 7.69
N ILE A 121 -14.12 -18.02 8.63
CA ILE A 121 -13.68 -16.77 9.24
C ILE A 121 -12.18 -16.63 8.99
N GLY A 122 -11.75 -15.47 8.50
CA GLY A 122 -10.36 -15.18 8.18
C GLY A 122 -9.89 -15.69 6.81
N GLY A 123 -10.70 -16.47 6.09
CA GLY A 123 -10.38 -16.93 4.73
C GLY A 123 -10.90 -18.33 4.42
N VAL A 124 -10.66 -18.80 3.21
CA VAL A 124 -10.96 -20.18 2.76
C VAL A 124 -9.67 -20.89 2.37
N GLU A 125 -9.71 -22.20 2.08
CA GLU A 125 -8.51 -22.91 1.62
C GLU A 125 -7.99 -22.33 0.31
N LYS A 126 -6.66 -22.38 0.12
CA LYS A 126 -6.01 -21.84 -1.07
C LYS A 126 -6.62 -22.37 -2.39
N SER A 127 -7.02 -23.64 -2.40
CA SER A 127 -7.68 -24.33 -3.53
C SER A 127 -9.13 -23.88 -3.77
N GLN A 128 -9.80 -23.28 -2.77
CA GLN A 128 -11.19 -22.85 -2.83
C GLN A 128 -11.35 -21.43 -3.39
N TYR A 129 -10.31 -20.58 -3.36
CA TYR A 129 -10.40 -19.21 -3.89
C TYR A 129 -10.81 -19.15 -5.36
N SER A 130 -10.41 -20.13 -6.18
CA SER A 130 -10.81 -20.21 -7.59
C SER A 130 -12.28 -20.61 -7.80
N GLN A 131 -12.94 -21.08 -6.74
CA GLN A 131 -14.33 -21.57 -6.76
C GLN A 131 -15.30 -20.56 -6.14
N LEU A 132 -14.80 -19.51 -5.48
CA LEU A 132 -15.62 -18.45 -4.94
C LEU A 132 -16.42 -17.73 -6.05
N PRO A 133 -17.62 -17.20 -5.73
CA PRO A 133 -18.34 -16.31 -6.63
C PRO A 133 -17.41 -15.22 -7.20
N LYS A 134 -17.50 -14.96 -8.50
CA LYS A 134 -16.60 -14.02 -9.22
C LYS A 134 -16.63 -12.59 -8.66
N GLN A 135 -17.70 -12.26 -7.95
CA GLN A 135 -17.95 -10.98 -7.29
C GLN A 135 -17.22 -10.85 -5.95
N ILE A 136 -16.62 -11.90 -5.42
CA ILE A 136 -15.67 -11.79 -4.30
C ILE A 136 -14.31 -11.49 -4.92
N LEU A 137 -13.70 -10.37 -4.52
CA LEU A 137 -12.45 -9.87 -5.12
C LEU A 137 -11.20 -10.41 -4.44
N SER A 138 -11.31 -10.79 -3.17
CA SER A 138 -10.23 -11.34 -2.36
C SER A 138 -9.65 -12.62 -2.96
N ARG A 139 -8.33 -12.75 -2.87
CA ARG A 139 -7.56 -13.91 -3.37
C ARG A 139 -6.70 -14.58 -2.30
N HIS A 140 -6.81 -14.09 -1.06
CA HIS A 140 -6.15 -14.58 0.15
C HIS A 140 -7.04 -14.26 1.36
N GLY A 141 -6.69 -14.83 2.51
CA GLY A 141 -7.41 -14.63 3.76
C GLY A 141 -7.17 -13.25 4.36
N PHE A 142 -7.97 -12.88 5.35
CA PHE A 142 -7.70 -11.71 6.17
C PHE A 142 -6.51 -11.98 7.10
N GLU A 143 -5.51 -11.12 7.04
CA GLU A 143 -4.44 -11.09 8.03
C GLU A 143 -4.67 -9.89 8.94
N GLY A 144 -4.95 -10.17 10.20
CA GLY A 144 -5.42 -9.15 11.11
C GLY A 144 -5.81 -9.74 12.46
N CYS A 145 -6.42 -8.91 13.28
CA CYS A 145 -7.17 -9.37 14.44
C CYS A 145 -8.65 -9.22 14.18
N LEU A 146 -9.41 -10.17 14.71
CA LEU A 146 -10.85 -10.08 14.89
C LEU A 146 -11.14 -10.16 16.39
N ALA A 147 -12.06 -9.35 16.87
CA ALA A 147 -12.54 -9.38 18.23
C ALA A 147 -14.04 -9.12 18.27
N SER A 148 -14.67 -9.42 19.41
CA SER A 148 -16.09 -9.15 19.66
C SER A 148 -17.01 -9.73 18.59
N LEU A 149 -16.71 -10.94 18.10
CA LEU A 149 -17.53 -11.60 17.08
C LEU A 149 -18.87 -12.03 17.69
N ASP A 150 -19.94 -11.49 17.12
CA ASP A 150 -21.32 -11.86 17.41
C ASP A 150 -22.03 -12.20 16.09
N LEU A 151 -22.58 -13.41 16.05
CA LEU A 151 -23.35 -13.93 14.92
C LEU A 151 -24.80 -14.12 15.36
N SER A 152 -25.64 -13.15 15.02
CA SER A 152 -27.09 -13.14 15.28
C SER A 152 -27.46 -13.35 16.76
N GLY A 153 -26.67 -12.79 17.67
CA GLY A 153 -26.83 -12.90 19.13
C GLY A 153 -26.04 -14.03 19.77
N GLU A 154 -25.33 -14.84 18.99
CA GLU A 154 -24.42 -15.88 19.48
C GLU A 154 -22.99 -15.33 19.56
N SER A 155 -22.54 -15.01 20.78
CA SER A 155 -21.13 -14.73 21.04
C SER A 155 -20.33 -16.02 20.85
N THR A 156 -19.46 -16.02 19.85
CA THR A 156 -18.71 -17.22 19.44
C THR A 156 -17.24 -17.09 19.85
N ASP A 157 -16.68 -18.12 20.47
CA ASP A 157 -15.24 -18.22 20.65
C ASP A 157 -14.64 -18.91 19.42
N LEU A 158 -13.86 -18.15 18.65
CA LEU A 158 -13.28 -18.61 17.38
C LEU A 158 -12.30 -19.78 17.55
N LEU A 159 -11.71 -19.99 18.72
CA LEU A 159 -10.76 -21.07 18.95
C LEU A 159 -11.45 -22.34 19.46
N SER A 160 -12.39 -22.20 20.41
CA SER A 160 -13.06 -23.38 20.99
C SER A 160 -14.22 -23.90 20.14
N ASP A 161 -14.93 -23.02 19.43
CA ASP A 161 -16.16 -23.40 18.72
C ASP A 161 -15.91 -23.76 17.24
N ALA A 162 -14.64 -23.72 16.82
CA ALA A 162 -14.25 -24.07 15.47
C ALA A 162 -14.41 -25.57 15.21
N VAL A 163 -15.00 -25.89 14.06
CA VAL A 163 -15.14 -27.27 13.59
C VAL A 163 -13.86 -27.76 12.92
N VAL A 164 -13.14 -26.85 12.26
CA VAL A 164 -11.76 -27.07 11.84
C VAL A 164 -10.92 -25.97 12.49
N PRO A 165 -10.10 -26.30 13.49
CA PRO A 165 -9.20 -25.33 14.12
C PRO A 165 -8.03 -25.00 13.19
N SER A 166 -7.42 -23.83 13.40
CA SER A 166 -6.19 -23.43 12.73
C SER A 166 -5.05 -23.32 13.74
N SER A 167 -3.90 -23.93 13.44
CA SER A 167 -2.67 -23.73 14.21
C SER A 167 -2.02 -22.36 13.96
N LEU A 168 -2.51 -21.58 12.99
CA LEU A 168 -2.02 -20.23 12.69
C LEU A 168 -2.81 -19.12 13.39
N VAL A 169 -3.89 -19.45 14.10
CA VAL A 169 -4.66 -18.47 14.86
C VAL A 169 -4.29 -18.58 16.32
N GLU A 170 -3.77 -17.48 16.86
CA GLU A 170 -3.32 -17.37 18.24
C GLU A 170 -4.29 -16.50 19.06
N PRO A 171 -4.44 -16.77 20.37
CA PRO A 171 -5.22 -15.91 21.24
C PRO A 171 -4.55 -14.54 21.42
N GLY A 172 -5.38 -13.50 21.54
CA GLY A 172 -4.94 -12.13 21.75
C GLY A 172 -4.67 -11.38 20.44
N CYS A 173 -4.36 -10.09 20.59
CA CYS A 173 -4.20 -9.17 19.46
C CYS A 173 -3.10 -8.14 19.73
N ASP A 174 -1.95 -8.63 20.19
CA ASP A 174 -0.76 -7.81 20.33
C ASP A 174 0.18 -8.04 19.14
N VAL A 175 0.06 -7.14 18.16
CA VAL A 175 0.90 -7.09 16.95
C VAL A 175 2.39 -6.97 17.31
N TYR A 176 2.71 -6.47 18.50
CA TYR A 176 4.08 -6.32 18.97
C TYR A 176 4.50 -7.40 19.98
N ALA A 177 3.62 -8.10 20.68
CA ALA A 177 4.05 -9.19 21.57
C ALA A 177 4.16 -10.55 20.85
N ASN A 178 3.27 -10.85 19.90
CA ASN A 178 3.21 -12.17 19.25
C ASN A 178 4.02 -12.27 17.94
N LEU A 179 4.53 -11.15 17.45
CA LEU A 179 5.36 -11.13 16.25
C LEU A 179 6.76 -11.65 16.61
N HIS A 180 7.09 -12.84 16.10
CA HIS A 180 8.36 -13.52 16.33
C HIS A 180 9.55 -12.58 16.06
N ALA A 181 10.67 -12.77 16.74
CA ALA A 181 11.85 -11.90 16.69
C ALA A 181 12.45 -11.68 15.28
N GLY A 182 12.00 -12.39 14.24
CA GLY A 182 12.38 -12.21 12.85
C GLY A 182 11.25 -11.70 11.92
N LYS A 183 10.16 -11.15 12.46
CA LYS A 183 9.02 -10.63 11.67
C LYS A 183 8.71 -9.15 11.93
N LYS A 184 9.45 -8.52 12.85
CA LYS A 184 9.35 -7.09 13.17
C LYS A 184 10.34 -6.29 12.37
N CYS A 185 9.96 -5.07 12.03
CA CYS A 185 10.92 -4.08 11.60
C CYS A 185 11.87 -3.73 12.73
N THR A 186 13.15 -4.01 12.51
CA THR A 186 14.27 -3.52 13.31
C THR A 186 15.22 -2.76 12.40
N HIS A 187 16.10 -1.94 12.97
CA HIS A 187 17.01 -1.07 12.23
C HIS A 187 17.98 -1.82 11.30
N ASP A 188 18.21 -3.11 11.54
CA ASP A 188 19.20 -3.96 10.89
C ASP A 188 18.61 -4.91 9.82
N VAL A 189 17.29 -4.93 9.67
CA VAL A 189 16.60 -5.84 8.73
C VAL A 189 16.75 -5.42 7.27
N CYS A 190 16.82 -4.11 7.01
CA CYS A 190 17.00 -3.56 5.68
C CYS A 190 18.40 -2.97 5.56
N ALA A 191 19.19 -3.47 4.61
CA ALA A 191 20.54 -2.98 4.35
C ALA A 191 20.52 -1.62 3.63
N ASN A 192 21.68 -0.96 3.57
CA ASN A 192 21.93 0.22 2.74
C ASN A 192 20.93 1.38 2.91
N HIS A 193 20.44 1.59 4.14
CA HIS A 193 19.41 2.57 4.51
C HIS A 193 18.03 2.32 3.89
N GLY A 194 17.74 1.06 3.54
CA GLY A 194 16.40 0.66 3.16
C GLY A 194 15.40 0.94 4.28
N THR A 195 14.22 1.45 3.92
CA THR A 195 13.18 1.72 4.92
C THR A 195 12.40 0.45 5.20
N CYS A 196 12.43 -0.02 6.45
CA CYS A 196 11.61 -1.16 6.84
C CYS A 196 10.14 -0.77 6.97
N LEU A 197 9.28 -1.46 6.23
CA LEU A 197 7.84 -1.31 6.25
C LEU A 197 7.21 -2.50 6.98
N GLN A 198 6.62 -2.24 8.14
CA GLN A 198 5.95 -3.26 8.96
C GLN A 198 4.64 -3.70 8.29
N GLN A 199 4.57 -4.99 7.91
CA GLN A 199 3.33 -5.67 7.49
C GLN A 199 2.67 -6.33 8.71
N TRP A 200 1.55 -7.03 8.51
CA TRP A 200 0.85 -7.67 9.62
C TRP A 200 1.66 -8.80 10.29
N ASN A 201 2.15 -9.75 9.48
CA ASN A 201 2.89 -10.94 9.93
C ASN A 201 4.33 -11.01 9.39
N SER A 202 4.81 -9.92 8.80
CA SER A 202 6.12 -9.86 8.14
C SER A 202 6.57 -8.39 8.04
N TYR A 203 7.68 -8.17 7.35
CA TYR A 203 8.13 -6.86 6.94
C TYR A 203 8.51 -6.89 5.46
N THR A 204 8.62 -5.72 4.86
CA THR A 204 9.25 -5.52 3.55
C THR A 204 10.23 -4.36 3.64
N CYS A 205 11.26 -4.36 2.78
CA CYS A 205 12.20 -3.24 2.69
C CYS A 205 11.90 -2.39 1.44
N ASP A 206 11.76 -1.08 1.62
CA ASP A 206 11.71 -0.11 0.52
C ASP A 206 13.14 0.29 0.15
N CYS A 207 13.60 -0.18 -1.02
CA CYS A 207 14.97 -0.01 -1.49
C CYS A 207 15.15 1.18 -2.43
N ASP A 208 14.09 1.94 -2.72
CA ASP A 208 14.09 3.01 -3.74
C ASP A 208 15.17 4.06 -3.54
N MET A 209 15.51 4.37 -2.29
CA MET A 209 16.54 5.35 -1.96
C MET A 209 17.92 4.74 -1.67
N THR A 210 18.14 3.46 -1.97
CA THR A 210 19.36 2.74 -1.57
C THR A 210 20.37 2.50 -2.69
N SER A 211 19.94 2.59 -3.96
CA SER A 211 20.65 2.08 -5.16
C SER A 211 20.91 0.56 -5.18
N PHE A 212 20.34 -0.18 -4.22
CA PHE A 212 20.34 -1.65 -4.16
C PHE A 212 18.93 -2.19 -4.43
N SER A 213 18.86 -3.51 -4.59
CA SER A 213 17.64 -4.26 -4.86
C SER A 213 17.52 -5.50 -3.97
N GLY A 214 16.58 -6.38 -4.29
CA GLY A 214 16.27 -7.56 -3.50
C GLY A 214 15.35 -7.28 -2.31
N PRO A 215 14.97 -8.32 -1.56
CA PRO A 215 13.99 -8.23 -0.47
C PRO A 215 14.48 -7.46 0.77
N THR A 216 15.80 -7.31 0.92
CA THR A 216 16.45 -6.64 2.07
C THR A 216 17.40 -5.52 1.65
N CYS A 217 17.33 -5.06 0.39
CA CYS A 217 18.20 -4.01 -0.15
C CYS A 217 19.70 -4.32 -0.09
N SER A 218 20.07 -5.60 -0.17
CA SER A 218 21.47 -6.08 -0.11
C SER A 218 22.00 -6.58 -1.45
N GLU A 219 21.13 -6.74 -2.45
CA GLU A 219 21.50 -7.22 -3.77
C GLU A 219 21.87 -6.04 -4.66
N GLU A 220 22.92 -6.17 -5.46
CA GLU A 220 23.29 -5.13 -6.43
C GLU A 220 22.16 -4.89 -7.42
N ALA A 221 21.79 -3.62 -7.63
CA ALA A 221 20.82 -3.27 -8.66
C ALA A 221 21.42 -3.39 -10.06
N VAL A 222 20.56 -3.40 -11.09
CA VAL A 222 21.01 -3.39 -12.48
C VAL A 222 21.89 -2.17 -12.74
N ALA A 223 23.12 -2.41 -13.22
CA ALA A 223 24.11 -1.38 -13.50
C ALA A 223 24.48 -1.35 -14.99
N TYR A 224 24.97 -0.19 -15.44
CA TYR A 224 25.40 0.04 -16.82
C TYR A 224 26.79 0.67 -16.81
N GLU A 225 27.67 0.19 -17.68
CA GLU A 225 29.01 0.74 -17.86
C GLU A 225 29.03 1.76 -19.00
N PHE A 226 29.59 2.94 -18.73
CA PHE A 226 29.80 3.99 -19.71
C PHE A 226 31.30 4.07 -20.05
N GLY A 227 31.67 3.56 -21.23
CA GLY A 227 33.06 3.54 -21.69
C GLY A 227 33.60 4.91 -22.12
N ALA A 228 34.79 4.93 -22.72
CA ALA A 228 35.49 6.16 -23.12
C ALA A 228 34.78 7.01 -24.21
N GLY A 229 33.76 6.45 -24.87
CA GLY A 229 32.93 7.17 -25.84
C GLY A 229 31.72 7.84 -25.19
N ARG A 230 31.01 8.67 -25.96
CA ARG A 230 29.75 9.28 -25.48
C ARG A 230 28.65 8.21 -25.40
N GLY A 231 28.46 7.62 -24.23
CA GLY A 231 27.29 6.80 -23.89
C GLY A 231 26.18 7.68 -23.34
N ILE A 232 24.94 7.44 -23.77
CA ILE A 232 23.76 8.15 -23.28
C ILE A 232 22.56 7.19 -23.27
N ILE A 233 21.76 7.23 -22.21
CA ILE A 233 20.53 6.44 -22.09
C ILE A 233 19.37 7.40 -21.96
N THR A 234 18.61 7.55 -23.06
CA THR A 234 17.50 8.49 -23.10
C THR A 234 16.15 7.79 -22.87
N TYR A 235 15.39 8.26 -21.88
CA TYR A 235 14.00 7.87 -21.67
C TYR A 235 13.06 9.01 -22.08
N THR A 236 12.02 8.75 -22.87
CA THR A 236 11.03 9.77 -23.27
C THR A 236 9.61 9.37 -22.88
N PHE A 237 8.92 10.26 -22.16
CA PHE A 237 7.51 10.08 -21.84
C PHE A 237 6.60 10.33 -23.05
N PRO A 238 5.60 9.46 -23.28
CA PRO A 238 4.49 9.76 -24.17
C PRO A 238 3.83 11.11 -23.81
N SER A 239 3.40 11.86 -24.83
CA SER A 239 2.85 13.21 -24.64
C SER A 239 1.63 13.25 -23.71
N ASP A 240 0.82 12.21 -23.68
CA ASP A 240 -0.35 12.03 -22.81
C ASP A 240 0.00 11.64 -21.37
N ARG A 241 1.25 11.31 -21.09
CA ARG A 241 1.71 10.79 -19.78
C ARG A 241 2.88 11.56 -19.19
N ARG A 242 3.15 12.77 -19.66
CA ARG A 242 4.21 13.62 -19.12
C ARG A 242 3.86 14.02 -17.67
N PRO A 243 4.74 13.75 -16.69
CA PRO A 243 4.46 14.07 -15.30
C PRO A 243 4.69 15.57 -15.01
N GLU A 244 3.84 16.15 -14.17
CA GLU A 244 4.08 17.44 -13.50
C GLU A 244 4.23 17.16 -12.00
N MET A 245 5.41 17.45 -11.43
CA MET A 245 5.76 16.99 -10.08
C MET A 245 6.01 18.16 -9.13
N LYS A 246 5.28 18.16 -8.00
CA LYS A 246 5.53 19.06 -6.87
C LYS A 246 6.63 18.54 -5.93
N ARG A 247 6.89 17.22 -5.98
CA ARG A 247 7.90 16.53 -5.19
C ARG A 247 8.69 15.59 -6.09
N ASP A 248 10.01 15.64 -6.00
CA ASP A 248 10.92 14.76 -6.74
C ASP A 248 11.79 14.00 -5.76
N THR A 249 12.05 12.74 -6.06
CA THR A 249 12.97 11.88 -5.31
C THR A 249 13.81 11.12 -6.31
N VAL A 250 15.13 11.25 -6.20
CA VAL A 250 16.10 10.57 -7.07
C VAL A 250 17.15 9.93 -6.18
N ALA A 251 17.44 8.66 -6.44
CA ALA A 251 18.61 7.99 -5.90
C ALA A 251 19.32 7.25 -7.02
N LEU A 252 20.65 7.34 -7.06
CA LEU A 252 21.48 6.59 -8.00
C LEU A 252 22.81 6.25 -7.34
N GLY A 253 23.31 5.06 -7.67
CA GLY A 253 24.65 4.61 -7.30
C GLY A 253 25.60 4.74 -8.49
N PHE A 254 26.84 5.14 -8.24
CA PHE A 254 27.84 5.31 -9.30
C PHE A 254 29.26 5.05 -8.80
N VAL A 255 30.16 4.79 -9.73
CA VAL A 255 31.61 4.66 -9.53
C VAL A 255 32.29 5.47 -10.63
N THR A 256 33.22 6.35 -10.28
CA THR A 256 33.93 7.14 -11.28
C THR A 256 35.27 7.66 -10.77
N GLY A 257 36.19 7.90 -11.71
CA GLY A 257 37.44 8.65 -11.48
C GLY A 257 37.43 10.03 -12.15
N MET A 258 36.31 10.42 -12.77
CA MET A 258 36.19 11.68 -13.49
C MET A 258 35.94 12.85 -12.53
N ASN A 259 36.62 13.97 -12.77
CA ASN A 259 36.42 15.19 -11.97
C ASN A 259 35.13 15.92 -12.33
N ASP A 260 34.71 15.85 -13.60
CA ASP A 260 33.55 16.58 -14.10
C ASP A 260 32.71 15.65 -14.98
N ALA A 261 31.42 15.51 -14.65
CA ALA A 261 30.50 14.64 -15.39
C ALA A 261 29.03 14.95 -15.05
N VAL A 262 28.14 14.92 -16.05
CA VAL A 262 26.69 14.92 -15.81
C VAL A 262 26.22 13.48 -15.65
N LEU A 263 25.56 13.17 -14.53
CA LEU A 263 25.06 11.83 -14.21
C LEU A 263 23.61 11.64 -14.61
N LEU A 264 22.79 12.68 -14.42
CA LEU A 264 21.37 12.67 -14.71
C LEU A 264 20.94 14.06 -15.13
N ARG A 265 20.19 14.14 -16.22
CA ARG A 265 19.48 15.36 -16.61
C ARG A 265 18.03 15.06 -16.96
N ILE A 266 17.14 15.82 -16.33
CA ILE A 266 15.69 15.77 -16.51
C ILE A 266 15.25 17.10 -17.09
N GLU A 267 14.59 17.07 -18.25
CA GLU A 267 14.13 18.29 -18.92
C GLU A 267 12.62 18.26 -19.20
N SER A 268 11.98 19.40 -18.96
CA SER A 268 10.63 19.67 -19.43
C SER A 268 10.58 19.76 -20.95
N ALA A 269 9.48 19.29 -21.53
CA ALA A 269 9.24 19.40 -22.96
C ALA A 269 8.46 20.68 -23.35
N SER A 270 8.03 21.47 -22.36
CA SER A 270 7.13 22.62 -22.55
C SER A 270 7.50 23.87 -21.75
N SER A 271 8.50 23.78 -20.89
CA SER A 271 9.05 24.87 -20.10
C SER A 271 10.57 24.76 -20.06
N ASN A 272 11.24 25.77 -19.49
CA ASN A 272 12.68 25.73 -19.23
C ASN A 272 13.00 25.02 -17.90
N ASP A 273 12.06 24.24 -17.36
CA ASP A 273 12.24 23.54 -16.09
C ASP A 273 13.17 22.34 -16.31
N TYR A 274 14.14 22.17 -15.42
CA TYR A 274 15.04 21.04 -15.46
C TYR A 274 15.54 20.66 -14.06
N LEU A 275 16.07 19.45 -13.96
CA LEU A 275 16.86 18.96 -12.82
C LEU A 275 18.10 18.27 -13.39
N GLU A 276 19.27 18.66 -12.93
CA GLU A 276 20.56 18.08 -13.28
C GLU A 276 21.28 17.62 -12.02
N ILE A 277 21.87 16.44 -12.06
CA ILE A 277 22.82 15.94 -11.05
C ILE A 277 24.14 15.72 -11.75
N GLU A 278 25.19 16.37 -11.24
CA GLU A 278 26.50 16.42 -11.85
C GLU A 278 27.62 16.34 -10.80
N ILE A 279 28.80 15.95 -11.27
CA ILE A 279 30.05 16.02 -10.56
C ILE A 279 30.79 17.25 -11.10
N VAL A 280 31.25 18.11 -10.19
CA VAL A 280 32.05 19.29 -10.49
C VAL A 280 33.28 19.29 -9.58
N GLU A 281 34.47 19.32 -10.17
CA GLU A 281 35.75 19.22 -9.46
C GLU A 281 35.84 18.01 -8.51
N GLY A 282 35.11 16.93 -8.78
CA GLY A 282 35.06 15.70 -7.95
C GLY A 282 34.03 15.72 -6.82
N ASN A 283 33.18 16.74 -6.74
CA ASN A 283 32.10 16.89 -5.76
C ASN A 283 30.73 16.79 -6.42
N ILE A 284 29.73 16.28 -5.72
CA ILE A 284 28.36 16.16 -6.25
C ILE A 284 27.56 17.44 -6.04
N PHE A 285 26.86 17.84 -7.10
CA PHE A 285 25.89 18.92 -7.12
C PHE A 285 24.59 18.47 -7.80
N ALA A 286 23.48 19.03 -7.33
CA ALA A 286 22.22 19.03 -8.04
C ALA A 286 21.79 20.48 -8.29
N VAL A 287 21.32 20.75 -9.50
CA VAL A 287 20.81 22.06 -9.91
C VAL A 287 19.44 21.86 -10.55
N TYR A 288 18.45 22.62 -10.10
CA TYR A 288 17.12 22.57 -10.69
C TYR A 288 16.55 23.97 -10.90
N ASN A 289 15.68 24.06 -11.90
CA ASN A 289 14.93 25.26 -12.24
C ASN A 289 13.45 24.89 -12.40
N MET A 290 12.57 25.73 -11.84
CA MET A 290 11.12 25.56 -11.90
C MET A 290 10.40 26.77 -12.54
N GLY A 291 11.08 27.42 -13.48
CA GLY A 291 10.56 28.54 -14.26
C GLY A 291 11.01 29.92 -13.77
N THR A 292 11.92 29.98 -12.80
CA THR A 292 12.50 31.24 -12.28
C THR A 292 14.01 31.22 -12.37
N ASN A 293 14.69 30.90 -11.27
CA ASN A 293 16.13 30.88 -11.14
C ASN A 293 16.62 29.46 -10.83
N ASP A 294 17.91 29.24 -11.05
CA ASP A 294 18.57 27.99 -10.69
C ASP A 294 18.75 27.90 -9.17
N HIS A 295 18.56 26.69 -8.64
CA HIS A 295 18.68 26.39 -7.23
C HIS A 295 19.72 25.27 -7.03
N PRO A 296 20.98 25.62 -6.72
CA PRO A 296 22.03 24.63 -6.49
C PRO A 296 21.95 24.06 -5.07
N VAL A 297 22.25 22.78 -4.92
CA VAL A 297 22.51 22.10 -3.65
C VAL A 297 23.64 21.09 -3.88
N GLY A 298 24.65 21.06 -3.02
CA GLY A 298 25.86 20.28 -3.28
C GLY A 298 26.60 19.89 -2.02
N GLU A 299 27.39 18.83 -2.12
CA GLU A 299 28.25 18.33 -1.04
C GLU A 299 29.72 18.61 -1.38
N VAL A 300 30.23 19.72 -0.85
CA VAL A 300 31.62 20.17 -1.10
C VAL A 300 32.66 19.46 -0.23
N GLY A 301 32.23 18.79 0.84
CA GLY A 301 33.11 18.09 1.78
C GLY A 301 33.51 16.68 1.35
N VAL A 302 32.87 16.12 0.32
CA VAL A 302 33.03 14.71 -0.08
C VAL A 302 33.47 14.62 -1.53
N LYS A 303 34.63 13.98 -1.75
CA LYS A 303 35.11 13.62 -3.08
C LYS A 303 34.55 12.26 -3.48
N VAL A 304 33.96 12.19 -4.67
CA VAL A 304 33.31 10.97 -5.22
C VAL A 304 34.02 10.40 -6.45
N ASN A 305 35.13 11.02 -6.84
CA ASN A 305 35.95 10.68 -8.00
C ASN A 305 37.12 9.75 -7.63
N ASP A 306 36.93 8.91 -6.61
CA ASP A 306 37.97 8.07 -6.02
C ASP A 306 37.92 6.61 -6.52
N ASN A 307 37.06 6.32 -7.50
CA ASN A 307 36.75 4.97 -8.00
C ASN A 307 36.12 4.04 -6.96
N GLN A 308 35.49 4.57 -5.91
CA GLN A 308 34.65 3.81 -4.99
C GLN A 308 33.16 3.99 -5.35
N TYR A 309 32.33 3.11 -4.80
CA TYR A 309 30.89 3.15 -4.99
C TYR A 309 30.28 4.19 -4.07
N HIS A 310 29.55 5.13 -4.67
CA HIS A 310 28.84 6.19 -3.96
C HIS A 310 27.36 6.17 -4.32
N VAL A 311 26.52 6.54 -3.35
CA VAL A 311 25.07 6.72 -3.51
C VAL A 311 24.72 8.18 -3.30
N VAL A 312 24.11 8.82 -4.30
CA VAL A 312 23.54 10.16 -4.16
C VAL A 312 22.02 10.07 -4.03
N ARG A 313 21.48 10.77 -3.04
CA ARG A 313 20.05 10.90 -2.75
C ARG A 313 19.64 12.35 -2.84
N PHE A 314 18.80 12.69 -3.81
CA PHE A 314 18.23 14.02 -3.98
C PHE A 314 16.72 13.98 -3.71
N THR A 315 16.23 14.93 -2.92
CA THR A 315 14.78 15.15 -2.77
C THR A 315 14.43 16.61 -2.95
N ARG A 316 13.29 16.88 -3.59
CA ARG A 316 12.73 18.22 -3.75
C ARG A 316 11.27 18.22 -3.31
N SER A 317 10.85 19.26 -2.60
CA SER A 317 9.45 19.53 -2.27
C SER A 317 9.16 21.01 -2.47
N GLY A 318 8.47 21.34 -3.56
CA GLY A 318 8.36 22.73 -4.01
C GLY A 318 9.74 23.29 -4.35
N ALA A 319 10.10 24.44 -3.78
CA ALA A 319 11.42 25.03 -3.94
C ALA A 319 12.48 24.46 -3.01
N ASN A 320 12.09 23.77 -1.94
CA ASN A 320 13.04 23.22 -0.99
C ASN A 320 13.65 21.93 -1.54
N SER A 321 14.94 21.74 -1.33
CA SER A 321 15.63 20.53 -1.74
C SER A 321 16.61 20.05 -0.69
N THR A 322 16.95 18.76 -0.77
CA THR A 322 18.03 18.15 -0.01
C THR A 322 18.85 17.22 -0.90
N LEU A 323 20.11 17.07 -0.55
CA LEU A 323 21.08 16.21 -1.21
C LEU A 323 21.90 15.51 -0.12
N GLN A 324 22.06 14.19 -0.24
CA GLN A 324 22.94 13.40 0.60
C GLN A 324 23.82 12.52 -0.29
N VAL A 325 25.11 12.47 0.05
CA VAL A 325 26.06 11.50 -0.51
C VAL A 325 26.36 10.49 0.58
N ASP A 326 26.19 9.21 0.28
CA ASP A 326 26.39 8.10 1.22
C ASP A 326 25.74 8.35 2.59
N ASP A 327 26.55 8.30 3.65
CA ASP A 327 26.16 8.52 5.04
C ASP A 327 26.63 9.88 5.56
N TYR A 328 27.08 10.77 4.66
CA TYR A 328 27.48 12.12 5.01
C TYR A 328 26.26 12.98 5.35
N ASN A 329 26.53 14.18 5.86
CA ASN A 329 25.51 15.10 6.32
C ASN A 329 24.53 15.48 5.19
N LEU A 330 23.26 15.58 5.56
CA LEU A 330 22.22 16.04 4.65
C LEU A 330 22.43 17.52 4.33
N GLN A 331 22.66 17.84 3.07
CA GLN A 331 22.70 19.21 2.57
C GLN A 331 21.29 19.66 2.23
N SER A 332 20.91 20.87 2.63
CA SER A 332 19.57 21.42 2.41
C SER A 332 19.63 22.79 1.77
N ASN A 333 18.76 23.05 0.80
CA ASN A 333 18.54 24.38 0.24
C ASN A 333 17.09 24.81 0.44
N HIS A 334 16.92 26.02 0.96
CA HIS A 334 15.63 26.69 1.17
C HIS A 334 15.62 28.04 0.45
N PRO A 335 15.40 28.06 -0.88
CA PRO A 335 15.45 29.28 -1.66
C PRO A 335 14.45 30.31 -1.15
N SER A 336 14.94 31.53 -0.91
CA SER A 336 14.11 32.66 -0.50
C SER A 336 13.47 33.31 -1.73
N GLY A 337 12.16 33.13 -1.91
CA GLY A 337 11.42 33.75 -3.01
C GLY A 337 10.00 34.15 -2.60
N LYS A 338 9.68 35.44 -2.66
CA LYS A 338 8.30 35.93 -2.67
C LYS A 338 7.61 35.35 -3.91
N CYS A 339 6.60 34.50 -3.73
CA CYS A 339 5.65 34.23 -4.80
C CYS A 339 5.01 35.57 -5.21
N ILE A 340 5.33 36.07 -6.40
CA ILE A 340 4.64 37.25 -6.96
C ILE A 340 3.23 36.79 -7.32
N PRO A 341 2.17 37.38 -6.73
CA PRO A 341 0.79 36.97 -6.98
C PRO A 341 0.29 37.62 -8.28
N THR A 342 0.90 37.28 -9.41
CA THR A 342 0.39 37.68 -10.74
C THR A 342 0.50 36.52 -11.72
N ASN A 343 0.02 35.36 -11.29
CA ASN A 343 -0.69 34.39 -12.13
C ASN A 343 -1.13 33.24 -11.23
N GLU A 344 -2.34 32.74 -11.44
CA GLU A 344 -3.08 31.80 -10.59
C GLU A 344 -2.47 30.39 -10.45
N ARG A 345 -1.15 30.21 -10.49
CA ARG A 345 -0.47 28.90 -10.37
C ARG A 345 0.00 28.54 -8.97
N CYS A 346 -0.22 29.38 -7.97
CA CYS A 346 -0.08 29.01 -6.56
C CYS A 346 -1.45 28.68 -5.93
N LYS A 347 -2.25 27.83 -6.60
CA LYS A 347 -3.42 27.22 -5.96
C LYS A 347 -2.99 25.93 -5.29
N THR A 348 -2.90 25.99 -3.97
CA THR A 348 -3.09 24.87 -3.06
C THR A 348 -4.38 24.15 -3.42
N GLN A 349 -4.26 23.02 -4.12
CA GLN A 349 -5.27 21.97 -4.08
C GLN A 349 -4.59 20.65 -3.71
N VAL A 350 -5.24 20.04 -2.72
CA VAL A 350 -4.97 18.80 -2.02
C VAL A 350 -5.38 17.65 -2.93
N GLU A 351 -4.47 16.70 -3.15
CA GLU A 351 -4.76 15.26 -3.25
C GLU A 351 -3.42 14.50 -3.24
N ASP A 352 -3.12 13.85 -2.12
CA ASP A 352 -2.03 12.88 -1.99
C ASP A 352 -2.41 11.62 -2.76
N ILE A 353 -1.74 11.39 -3.89
CA ILE A 353 -1.74 10.08 -4.56
C ILE A 353 -0.27 9.70 -4.79
N PRO A 354 0.26 8.66 -4.12
CA PRO A 354 1.59 8.16 -4.38
C PRO A 354 1.54 7.41 -5.71
N ARG A 355 1.91 8.07 -6.80
CA ARG A 355 2.30 7.38 -8.03
C ARG A 355 3.71 7.80 -8.37
N ARG A 356 4.67 6.95 -7.97
CA ARG A 356 6.03 6.91 -8.49
C ARG A 356 5.93 6.94 -10.02
N LYS A 357 6.37 8.03 -10.65
CA LYS A 357 6.38 8.19 -12.11
C LYS A 357 7.64 8.93 -12.48
N TYR A 358 8.50 8.21 -13.20
CA TYR A 358 9.85 8.57 -13.57
C TYR A 358 9.88 9.82 -14.47
N PHE A 359 11.06 10.39 -14.66
CA PHE A 359 11.29 11.56 -15.51
C PHE A 359 12.10 11.22 -16.77
N ARG A 360 12.11 12.13 -17.74
CA ARG A 360 12.88 12.04 -18.99
C ARG A 360 14.38 12.13 -18.64
N VAL A 361 15.06 11.00 -18.48
CA VAL A 361 16.54 10.96 -18.38
C VAL A 361 17.08 11.21 -19.78
N LEU A 362 17.89 12.25 -19.98
CA LEU A 362 18.56 12.48 -21.26
C LEU A 362 19.77 11.60 -21.43
#